data_AF-F7JM59-F1
#
_entry.id   AF-F7JM59-F1
#
_cell.length_a   1.000
_cell.length_b   1.000
_cell.length_c   1.000
_cell.angle_alpha   90.00
_cell.angle_beta   90.00
_cell.angle_gamma   90.00
#
_symmetry.space_group_name_H-M   'P 1'
#
loop_
_entity.id
_entity.type
_entity.pdbx_description
1 polymer ?
#
loop_
_entity_poly.entity_id
_entity_poly.type
_entity_poly.pdbx_seq_one_letter_code
_entity_poly.pdbx_strand_id
1 'polypeptide(L)' 'MKGFNTGDGYMGLVEGRYILFASESDYYEYMND' A
#
# COMPACT_ATOMS: atom_id res chain seq x y z
N MET A 1 -0.07 -3.67 -11.27
CA MET A 1 0.86 -3.22 -10.20
C MET A 1 0.00 -2.60 -9.11
N LYS A 2 -0.01 -3.18 -7.90
CA LYS A 2 -0.96 -2.81 -6.82
C LYS A 2 -0.46 -1.69 -5.88
N GLY A 3 0.79 -1.26 -6.07
CA GLY A 3 1.41 -0.17 -5.34
C GLY A 3 2.88 0.01 -5.74
N PHE A 4 3.60 0.91 -5.06
CA PHE A 4 5.03 1.14 -5.25
C PHE A 4 5.71 1.66 -3.98
N ASN A 5 7.01 1.39 -3.84
CA ASN A 5 7.82 1.90 -2.73
C ASN A 5 8.17 3.39 -2.92
N THR A 6 8.24 4.11 -1.81
CA THR A 6 8.66 5.51 -1.68
C THR A 6 9.69 5.61 -0.55
N GLY A 7 10.29 6.79 -0.34
CA GLY A 7 11.17 7.01 0.80
C GLY A 7 10.48 6.88 2.16
N ASP A 8 9.16 7.06 2.19
CA ASP A 8 8.35 7.11 3.42
C ASP A 8 7.54 5.82 3.67
N GLY A 9 7.62 4.83 2.77
CA GLY A 9 6.85 3.57 2.86
C GLY A 9 6.32 3.09 1.51
N TYR A 10 5.20 2.35 1.53
CA TYR A 10 4.58 1.77 0.34
C TYR A 10 3.26 2.45 -0.01
N MET A 11 3.15 3.01 -1.21
CA MET A 11 1.90 3.57 -1.73
C MET A 11 1.05 2.45 -2.35
N GLY A 12 0.05 1.95 -1.62
CA GLY A 12 -0.89 0.93 -2.06
C GLY A 12 -2.15 1.51 -2.71
N LEU A 13 -2.72 0.84 -3.72
CA LEU A 13 -3.95 1.25 -4.40
C LEU A 13 -5.18 0.62 -3.74
N VAL A 14 -5.98 1.43 -3.06
CA VAL A 14 -7.21 1.04 -2.36
C VAL A 14 -8.37 1.84 -2.95
N GLU A 15 -9.39 1.15 -3.46
CA GLU A 15 -10.61 1.76 -4.03
C GLU A 15 -10.34 2.90 -5.03
N GLY A 16 -9.32 2.74 -5.88
CA GLY A 16 -8.94 3.73 -6.90
C GLY A 16 -8.15 4.93 -6.38
N ARG A 17 -7.68 4.90 -5.12
CA ARG A 17 -6.83 5.93 -4.53
C ARG A 17 -5.55 5.31 -3.96
N TYR A 18 -4.46 6.08 -3.99
CA TYR A 18 -3.22 5.68 -3.35
C TYR A 18 -3.20 6.08 -1.87
N ILE A 19 -2.91 5.11 -1.00
CA ILE A 19 -2.78 5.27 0.45
C ILE A 19 -1.36 4.86 0.85
N LEU A 20 -0.75 5.61 1.77
CA LEU A 20 0.58 5.31 2.29
C LEU A 20 0.51 4.28 3.42
N PHE A 21 1.25 3.20 3.29
CA PHE A 21 1.48 2.16 4.29
C PHE A 21 2.94 2.17 4.75
N ALA A 22 3.22 1.68 5.95
CA ALA A 22 4.60 1.60 6.45
C ALA A 22 5.46 0.62 5.62
N SER A 23 4.86 -0.46 5.12
CA SER A 23 5.50 -1.43 4.22
C SER A 23 4.51 -2.03 3.22
N GLU A 24 5.03 -2.73 2.20
CA GLU A 24 4.22 -3.52 1.28
C GLU A 24 3.43 -4.63 2.00
N SER A 25 4.00 -5.21 3.07
CA SER A 25 3.33 -6.24 3.87
C SER A 25 2.09 -5.70 4.58
N ASP A 26 2.18 -4.50 5.16
CA ASP A 26 1.03 -3.86 5.83
C ASP A 26 -0.11 -3.55 4.84
N TYR A 27 0.23 -3.20 3.59
CA TYR A 27 -0.76 -3.04 2.52
C TYR A 27 -1.47 -4.36 2.20
N TYR A 28 -0.73 -5.47 2.10
CA TYR A 28 -1.34 -6.77 1.83
C TYR A 28 -2.17 -7.28 3.01
N GLU A 29 -1.75 -7.03 4.26
CA GLU A 29 -2.55 -7.34 5.44
C GLU A 29 -3.89 -6.57 5.39
N TYR A 30 -3.84 -5.25 5.17
CA TYR A 30 -5.04 -4.41 5.03
C TYR A 30 -5.99 -4.86 3.92
N MET A 31 -5.49 -5.39 2.79
CA MET A 31 -6.31 -5.81 1.65
C MET A 31 -6.89 -7.23 1.78
N ASN A 32 -6.40 -8.01 2.74
CA ASN A 32 -6.85 -9.39 2.98
C ASN A 32 -7.81 -9.52 4.17
N ASP A 33 -8.03 -8.42 4.91
CA ASP A 33 -9.13 -8.24 5.87
C ASP A 33 -10.42 -7.76 5.17
#